data_AF-A0AAV0XWY4-F1
#
_entry.id   AF-A0AAV0XWY4-F1
#
_cell.length_a   1.000
_cell.length_b   1.000
_cell.length_c   1.000
_cell.angle_alpha   90.00
_cell.angle_beta   90.00
_cell.angle_gamma   90.00
#
_symmetry.space_group_name_H-M   'P 1'
#
loop_
_entity.id
_entity.type
_entity.pdbx_description
1 polymer ?
#
loop_
_entity_poly.entity_id
_entity_poly.type
_entity_poly.pdbx_seq_one_letter_code
_entity_poly.pdbx_strand_id
1 'polypeptide(L)' 'MYTSCQRVDMGLQTHKNQLVAENREIVLTIFRAVLFLARQNLSLRGHNETSTSDNQGNFLELVHLLGIYNP' A
#
# COMPACT_ATOMS: atom_id res chain seq x y z
N MET A 1 -28.37 28.26 19.42
CA MET A 1 -27.72 26.93 19.48
C MET A 1 -26.80 26.82 18.26
N TYR A 2 -25.49 26.67 18.49
CA TYR A 2 -24.47 26.67 17.44
C TYR A 2 -24.56 25.41 16.57
N THR A 3 -24.98 25.54 15.32
CA THR A 3 -25.06 24.45 14.32
C THR A 3 -23.97 24.50 13.26
N SER A 4 -23.07 25.49 13.31
CA SER A 4 -22.06 25.73 12.27
C SER A 4 -20.89 24.74 12.27
N CYS A 5 -20.54 24.15 13.43
CA CYS A 5 -19.37 23.27 13.53
C CYS A 5 -19.65 21.81 13.16
N GLN A 6 -20.91 21.37 13.20
CA GLN A 6 -21.28 19.95 13.04
C GLN A 6 -20.99 19.40 11.62
N ARG A 7 -21.08 20.26 10.59
CA ARG A 7 -20.77 19.87 9.20
C ARG A 7 -19.26 19.77 8.95
N VAL A 8 -18.47 20.63 9.60
CA VAL A 8 -17.01 20.62 9.50
C VAL A 8 -16.46 19.36 10.17
N ASP A 9 -16.97 19.00 11.35
CA ASP A 9 -16.59 17.77 12.06
C ASP A 9 -16.91 16.51 11.24
N MET A 10 -18.08 16.45 10.60
CA MET A 10 -18.46 15.31 9.75
C MET A 10 -17.55 15.19 8.51
N GLY A 11 -17.19 16.32 7.88
CA GLY A 11 -16.23 16.35 6.77
C GLY A 11 -14.84 15.85 7.19
N LEU A 12 -14.38 16.25 8.37
CA LEU A 12 -13.08 15.83 8.91
C LEU A 12 -13.06 14.33 9.26
N GLN A 13 -14.15 13.82 9.83
CA GLN A 13 -14.30 12.39 10.14
C GLN A 13 -14.38 11.52 8.88
N THR A 14 -15.13 11.96 7.87
CA THR A 14 -15.24 11.23 6.59
C THR A 14 -13.91 11.17 5.86
N HIS A 15 -13.18 12.28 5.77
CA HIS A 15 -11.82 12.31 5.21
C HIS A 15 -10.87 11.38 5.97
N LYS A 16 -10.90 11.40 7.31
CA LYS A 16 -10.09 10.49 8.13
C LYS A 16 -10.42 9.02 7.85
N ASN A 17 -11.70 8.69 7.69
CA ASN A 17 -12.13 7.33 7.40
C ASN A 17 -11.74 6.88 5.98
N GLN A 18 -11.76 7.79 5.01
CA GLN A 18 -11.27 7.54 3.64
C GLN A 18 -9.78 7.19 3.66
N LEU A 19 -8.95 8.00 4.31
CA LEU A 19 -7.52 7.72 4.44
C LEU A 19 -7.25 6.37 5.13
N VAL A 20 -8.03 6.03 6.16
CA VAL A 20 -7.90 4.72 6.84
C VAL A 20 -8.29 3.58 5.90
N ALA A 21 -9.33 3.75 5.08
CA ALA A 21 -9.75 2.74 4.12
C ALA A 21 -8.70 2.54 3.02
N GLU A 22 -8.17 3.63 2.45
CA GLU A 22 -7.10 3.61 1.45
C GLU A 22 -5.85 2.90 2.00
N ASN A 23 -5.40 3.26 3.21
CA ASN A 23 -4.26 2.61 3.84
C ASN A 23 -4.48 1.11 4.07
N ARG A 24 -5.71 0.68 4.39
CA ARG A 24 -6.03 -0.76 4.53
C ARG A 24 -5.94 -1.50 3.21
N GLU A 25 -6.38 -0.91 2.12
CA GLU A 25 -6.27 -1.51 0.79
C GLU A 25 -4.81 -1.62 0.32
N ILE A 26 -3.99 -0.60 0.61
CA ILE A 26 -2.53 -0.64 0.34
C ILE A 26 -1.88 -1.80 1.11
N VAL A 27 -2.15 -1.90 2.42
CA VAL A 27 -1.61 -2.98 3.27
C VAL A 27 -2.07 -4.36 2.78
N LEU A 28 -3.35 -4.49 2.40
CA LEU A 28 -3.89 -5.74 1.86
C LEU A 28 -3.21 -6.13 0.54
N THR A 29 -2.91 -5.15 -0.31
CA THR A 29 -2.19 -5.36 -1.57
C THR A 29 -0.76 -5.86 -1.32
N ILE A 30 -0.06 -5.28 -0.34
CA ILE A 30 1.26 -5.76 0.10
C ILE A 30 1.18 -7.21 0.60
N PHE A 31 0.17 -7.55 1.43
CA PHE A 31 -0.01 -8.93 1.90
C PHE A 31 -0.27 -9.91 0.75
N ARG A 32 -1.07 -9.50 -0.25
CA ARG A 32 -1.32 -10.32 -1.45
C ARG A 32 -0.03 -10.56 -2.24
N ALA A 33 0.83 -9.55 -2.38
CA ALA A 33 2.14 -9.69 -3.03
C ALA A 33 3.03 -10.69 -2.28
N VAL A 34 3.11 -10.61 -0.94
CA VAL A 34 3.87 -11.56 -0.12
C VAL A 34 3.31 -12.98 -0.26
N LEU A 35 1.98 -13.15 -0.18
CA LEU A 35 1.34 -14.47 -0.35
C LEU A 35 1.59 -15.05 -1.74
N PHE A 36 1.56 -14.23 -2.78
CA PHE A 36 1.83 -14.65 -4.15
C PHE A 36 3.25 -15.22 -4.27
N LEU A 37 4.25 -14.48 -3.79
CA LEU A 37 5.64 -14.91 -3.82
C LEU A 37 5.86 -16.19 -3.00
N ALA A 38 5.29 -16.25 -1.79
CA ALA A 38 5.38 -17.41 -0.92
C ALA A 38 4.76 -18.68 -1.56
N ARG A 39 3.59 -18.54 -2.21
CA ARG A 39 2.93 -19.65 -2.91
C ARG A 39 3.75 -20.20 -4.08
N GLN A 40 4.50 -19.33 -4.75
CA GLN A 40 5.36 -19.72 -5.87
C GLN A 40 6.76 -20.16 -5.42
N ASN A 41 7.03 -20.22 -4.11
CA ASN A 41 8.36 -20.46 -3.54
C ASN A 41 9.45 -19.49 -4.08
N LEU A 42 9.05 -18.25 -4.42
CA LEU A 42 9.98 -17.21 -4.85
C LEU A 42 10.60 -16.54 -3.63
N SER A 43 11.88 -16.23 -3.71
CA SER A 43 12.55 -15.43 -2.68
C SER A 43 11.94 -14.03 -2.65
N LEU A 44 11.63 -13.51 -1.47
CA LEU A 44 11.13 -12.15 -1.32
C LEU A 44 12.21 -11.12 -1.70
N ARG A 45 13.43 -11.35 -1.22
CA ARG A 45 14.59 -10.45 -1.40
C ARG A 45 15.62 -11.00 -2.39
N GLY A 46 16.31 -10.08 -3.04
CA GLY A 46 17.47 -10.36 -3.88
C GLY A 46 18.78 -10.42 -3.07
N HIS A 47 19.90 -10.56 -3.77
CA HIS A 47 21.24 -10.44 -3.16
C HIS A 47 21.54 -8.99 -2.72
N ASN A 48 21.04 -8.02 -3.48
CA ASN A 48 21.25 -6.60 -3.24
C ASN A 48 19.96 -5.83 -3.54
N GLU A 49 19.46 -5.06 -2.57
CA GLU A 49 18.23 -4.26 -2.69
C GLU A 49 18.52 -2.77 -2.91
N THR A 50 19.78 -2.39 -3.21
CA THR A 50 20.11 -0.99 -3.50
C THR A 50 19.42 -0.52 -4.78
N SER A 51 19.13 0.78 -4.84
CA SER A 51 18.53 1.44 -6.02
C SER A 51 19.31 1.23 -7.32
N THR A 52 20.61 0.98 -7.21
CA THR A 52 21.54 0.73 -8.33
C THR A 52 21.65 -0.75 -8.74
N SER A 53 20.99 -1.66 -8.02
CA SER A 53 21.01 -3.09 -8.34
C SER A 53 20.11 -3.37 -9.55
N ASP A 54 20.60 -4.18 -10.48
CA ASP A 54 19.80 -4.67 -11.63
C ASP A 54 18.65 -5.59 -11.20
N ASN A 55 18.78 -6.23 -10.03
CA ASN A 55 17.76 -7.08 -9.43
C ASN A 55 17.65 -6.73 -7.94
N GLN A 56 16.59 -6.01 -7.59
CA GLN A 56 16.31 -5.57 -6.21
C GLN A 56 15.53 -6.62 -5.41
N GLY A 57 15.20 -7.75 -6.03
CA GLY A 57 14.38 -8.79 -5.43
C GLY A 57 12.93 -8.73 -5.88
N ASN A 58 12.30 -9.90 -5.89
CA ASN A 58 10.96 -10.08 -6.46
C ASN A 58 9.89 -9.27 -5.73
N PHE A 59 10.04 -9.02 -4.42
CA PHE A 59 9.06 -8.24 -3.66
C PHE A 59 9.07 -6.77 -4.07
N LEU A 60 10.24 -6.13 -4.16
CA LEU A 60 10.34 -4.72 -4.52
C LEU A 60 9.87 -4.49 -5.96
N GLU A 61 10.26 -5.36 -6.89
CA GLU A 61 9.83 -5.28 -8.29
C GLU A 61 8.30 -5.46 -8.41
N LEU A 62 7.72 -6.41 -7.67
CA LEU A 62 6.27 -6.64 -7.69
C LEU A 62 5.49 -5.47 -7.08
N VAL A 63 5.96 -4.90 -5.97
CA VAL A 63 5.33 -3.73 -5.34
C VAL A 63 5.43 -2.50 -6.26
N HIS A 64 6.59 -2.30 -6.92
CA HIS A 64 6.76 -1.23 -7.89
C HIS A 64 5.80 -1.39 -9.08
N LEU A 65 5.65 -2.62 -9.60
CA LEU A 65 4.69 -2.93 -10.65
C LEU A 65 3.24 -2.63 -10.21
N LEU A 66 2.86 -3.04 -9.00
CA LEU A 66 1.51 -2.77 -8.46
C LEU A 66 1.25 -1.28 -8.29
N GLY A 67 2.26 -0.50 -7.87
CA GLY A 67 2.16 0.95 -7.75
C GLY A 67 1.97 1.68 -9.08
N ILE A 68 2.45 1.12 -10.20
CA ILE A 68 2.19 1.68 -11.54
C ILE A 68 0.71 1.56 -11.93
N TYR A 69 0.05 0.46 -11.55
CA TYR A 69 -1.35 0.21 -11.91
C TYR A 69 -2.36 0.76 -10.88
N ASN A 70 -1.91 0.99 -9.65
CA ASN A 70 -2.72 1.52 -8.55
C ASN A 70 -2.06 2.82 -8.03
N PRO A 71 -2.26 3.97 -8.72
CA PRO A 71 -1.68 5.25 -8.33
C PRO A 71 -2.26 5.81 -7.03
#